data_AF-M1EGT4-F1
#
_entry.id   AF-M1EGT4-F1
#
_cell.length_a   1.000
_cell.length_b   1.000
_cell.length_c   1.000
_cell.angle_alpha   90.00
_cell.angle_beta   90.00
_cell.angle_gamma   90.00
#
_symmetry.space_group_name_H-M   'P 1'
#
loop_
_entity.id
_entity.type
_entity.pdbx_description
1 polymer ?
#
loop_
_entity_poly.entity_id
_entity_poly.type
_entity_poly.pdbx_seq_one_letter_code
_entity_poly.pdbx_strand_id
1 'polypeptide(L)'
;IDSIEHIPPARWKLTCYICKQRGSGACIQCHKANCYTAFHVTCAQQAGLYMKMEPVRETGANGTSFSVRKTAYCDIHTPPGSARRLPALS
;
A
#
# COMPACT_ATOMS: atom_id res chain seq x y z
N ILE A 1 -0.84 19.04 -0.48
CA ILE A 1 -0.42 17.74 0.12
C ILE A 1 0.21 18.12 1.43
N ASP A 2 -0.61 17.99 2.46
CA ASP A 2 -0.37 18.53 3.79
C ASP A 2 -0.14 17.31 4.70
N SER A 3 0.71 17.40 5.73
CA SER A 3 1.13 16.27 6.58
C SER A 3 2.21 15.31 6.05
N ILE A 4 3.04 15.71 5.08
CA ILE A 4 4.24 14.92 4.70
C ILE A 4 5.22 14.84 5.87
N GLU A 5 5.31 15.92 6.64
CA GLU A 5 6.11 16.06 7.85
C GLU A 5 5.74 15.05 8.94
N HIS A 6 4.50 14.53 8.92
CA HIS A 6 4.03 13.50 9.84
C HIS A 6 4.39 12.07 9.40
N ILE A 7 5.01 11.88 8.22
CA ILE A 7 5.46 10.57 7.75
C ILE A 7 6.69 10.14 8.55
N PRO A 8 6.65 9.01 9.29
CA PRO A 8 7.78 8.58 10.09
C PRO A 8 9.07 8.44 9.25
N PRO A 9 10.24 8.91 9.74
CA PRO A 9 11.52 8.82 9.03
C PRO A 9 11.87 7.39 8.57
N ALA A 10 11.39 6.38 9.30
CA ALA A 10 11.54 4.97 8.95
C ALA A 10 11.02 4.66 7.53
N ARG A 11 9.90 5.26 7.09
CA ARG A 11 9.31 4.99 5.77
C ARG A 11 10.21 5.42 4.61
N TRP A 12 11.00 6.47 4.79
CA TRP A 12 11.96 6.97 3.82
C TRP A 12 13.26 6.14 3.81
N LYS A 13 13.55 5.44 4.91
CA LYS A 13 14.73 4.57 5.05
C LYS A 13 14.51 3.16 4.51
N LEU A 14 13.28 2.78 4.17
CA LEU A 14 12.97 1.51 3.55
C LEU A 14 13.45 1.48 2.09
N THR A 15 13.82 0.31 1.61
CA THR A 15 14.19 0.09 0.20
C THR A 15 13.00 -0.48 -0.55
N CYS A 16 12.60 0.17 -1.63
CA CYS A 16 11.55 -0.35 -2.51
C CYS A 16 12.05 -1.61 -3.23
N TYR A 17 11.40 -2.75 -3.02
CA TYR A 17 11.84 -4.00 -3.65
C TYR A 17 11.63 -4.03 -5.17
N ILE A 18 10.82 -3.12 -5.72
CA ILE A 18 10.53 -3.03 -7.17
C ILE A 18 11.64 -2.24 -7.87
N CYS A 19 11.82 -0.96 -7.52
CA CYS A 19 12.83 -0.10 -8.16
C CYS A 19 14.23 -0.18 -7.54
N LYS A 20 14.38 -0.91 -6.43
CA LYS A 20 15.64 -1.09 -5.67
C LYS A 20 16.23 0.20 -5.07
N GLN A 21 15.47 1.31 -5.06
CA GLN A 21 15.90 2.58 -4.50
C GLN A 21 15.50 2.73 -3.03
N ARG A 22 16.32 3.49 -2.29
CA ARG A 22 16.14 3.87 -0.89
C ARG A 22 16.21 5.39 -0.78
N GLY A 23 15.32 6.01 -0.01
CA GLY A 23 15.32 7.46 0.19
C GLY A 23 14.77 8.30 -0.97
N SER A 24 14.39 7.70 -2.10
CA SER A 24 13.76 8.43 -3.21
C SER A 24 12.25 8.67 -3.01
N GLY A 25 11.69 8.15 -1.92
CA GLY A 25 10.28 8.31 -1.54
C GLY A 25 9.94 7.60 -0.24
N ALA A 26 8.72 7.82 0.24
CA ALA A 26 8.19 7.10 1.39
C ALA A 26 7.62 5.74 0.94
N CYS A 27 8.16 4.64 1.47
CA CYS A 27 7.62 3.31 1.21
C CYS A 27 6.43 2.99 2.13
N ILE A 28 5.51 2.19 1.58
CA ILE A 28 4.54 1.41 2.34
C ILE A 28 5.01 -0.04 2.44
N GLN A 29 4.44 -0.81 3.36
CA GLN A 29 4.76 -2.23 3.51
C GLN A 29 3.53 -3.07 3.18
N CYS A 30 3.79 -4.32 2.78
CA CYS A 30 2.74 -5.31 2.57
C CYS A 30 1.83 -5.43 3.80
N HIS A 31 0.52 -5.51 3.57
CA HIS A 31 -0.47 -5.63 4.64
C HIS A 31 -0.50 -7.02 5.31
N LYS A 32 0.11 -8.04 4.70
CA LYS A 32 0.19 -9.39 5.30
C LYS A 32 1.00 -9.33 6.60
N ALA A 33 0.43 -9.88 7.66
CA ALA A 33 1.12 -10.03 8.95
C ALA A 33 2.49 -10.70 8.77
N ASN A 34 3.51 -10.16 9.44
CA ASN A 34 4.91 -10.59 9.37
C ASN A 34 5.57 -10.49 7.98
N CYS A 35 4.98 -9.77 7.02
CA CYS A 35 5.62 -9.43 5.76
C CYS A 35 6.14 -7.99 5.80
N TYR A 36 7.45 -7.83 5.67
CA TYR A 36 8.10 -6.50 5.73
C TYR A 36 8.49 -5.96 4.35
N THR A 37 8.08 -6.63 3.27
CA THR A 37 8.33 -6.20 1.89
C THR A 37 7.82 -4.78 1.70
N ALA A 38 8.73 -3.87 1.38
CA ALA A 38 8.47 -2.45 1.23
C ALA A 38 8.50 -2.03 -0.24
N PHE A 39 7.61 -1.12 -0.62
CA PHE A 39 7.52 -0.59 -1.97
C PHE A 39 6.93 0.82 -1.96
N HIS A 40 7.29 1.61 -2.97
CA HIS A 40 6.58 2.87 -3.22
C HIS A 40 5.17 2.58 -3.71
N VAL A 41 4.23 3.45 -3.33
CA VAL A 41 2.82 3.36 -3.74
C VAL A 41 2.71 3.37 -5.26
N THR A 42 3.45 4.24 -5.94
CA THR A 42 3.50 4.35 -7.40
C THR A 42 4.13 3.13 -8.06
N CYS A 43 5.23 2.60 -7.51
CA CYS A 43 5.85 1.37 -8.01
C CYS A 43 4.88 0.18 -7.92
N ALA A 44 4.14 0.05 -6.82
CA ALA A 44 3.14 -1.01 -6.65
C ALA A 44 2.01 -0.89 -7.67
N GLN A 45 1.51 0.33 -7.90
CA GLN A 45 0.48 0.60 -8.90
C GLN A 45 0.95 0.24 -10.32
N GLN A 46 2.17 0.65 -10.70
CA GLN A 46 2.74 0.36 -12.02
C GLN A 46 3.02 -1.13 -12.22
N ALA A 47 3.49 -1.82 -11.17
CA ALA A 47 3.72 -3.26 -11.20
C ALA A 47 2.43 -4.09 -11.11
N GLY A 48 1.26 -3.45 -10.99
CA GLY A 48 -0.03 -4.15 -10.90
C GLY A 48 -0.21 -4.95 -9.61
N LEU A 49 0.46 -4.56 -8.52
CA LEU A 49 0.26 -5.20 -7.22
C LEU A 49 -1.18 -5.01 -6.74
N TYR A 50 -1.67 -5.97 -5.94
CA TYR A 50 -3.01 -5.87 -5.40
C TYR A 50 -3.13 -4.75 -4.38
N MET A 51 -4.02 -3.81 -4.66
CA MET A 51 -4.35 -2.66 -3.82
C MET A 51 -5.87 -2.53 -3.73
N LYS A 52 -6.41 -2.41 -2.52
CA LYS A 52 -7.85 -2.30 -2.27
C LYS A 52 -8.13 -1.12 -1.34
N MET A 53 -9.15 -0.34 -1.67
CA MET A 53 -9.74 0.65 -0.78
C MET A 53 -11.14 0.19 -0.42
N GLU A 54 -11.40 0.02 0.87
CA GLU A 54 -12.69 -0.44 1.39
C GLU A 54 -13.30 0.63 2.29
N PRO A 55 -14.57 1.03 2.06
CA PRO A 55 -15.27 1.85 3.02
C PRO A 55 -15.54 1.03 4.29
N VAL A 56 -15.25 1.63 5.44
CA VAL A 56 -15.50 1.07 6.76
C VAL A 56 -16.51 1.97 7.44
N ARG A 57 -17.64 1.38 7.82
CA ARG A 57 -18.68 2.01 8.63
C ARG A 57 -18.56 1.46 10.03
N GLU A 58 -18.24 2.32 10.99
CA GLU A 58 -18.21 1.97 12.41
C GLU A 58 -19.31 2.74 13.12
N THR A 59 -20.29 2.02 13.66
CA THR A 59 -21.34 2.61 14.49
C THR A 59 -20.93 2.41 15.94
N GLY A 60 -20.56 3.50 16.62
CA GLY A 60 -20.21 3.50 18.04
C GLY A 60 -21.20 4.34 18.86
N ALA A 61 -20.95 4.43 20.17
CA ALA A 61 -21.75 5.23 21.10
C ALA A 61 -21.81 6.73 20.72
N ASN A 62 -20.82 7.21 19.95
CA ASN A 62 -20.65 8.62 19.58
C ASN A 62 -21.21 8.93 18.19
N GLY A 63 -21.97 8.00 17.60
CA GLY A 63 -22.50 8.10 16.23
C GLY A 63 -21.83 7.14 15.24
N THR A 64 -22.14 7.33 13.95
CA THR A 64 -21.58 6.52 12.85
C THR A 64 -20.41 7.24 12.22
N SER A 65 -19.22 6.62 12.23
CA SER A 65 -18.05 7.10 11.51
C SER A 65 -17.89 6.37 10.17
N PHE A 66 -17.41 7.09 9.17
CA PHE A 66 -17.07 6.54 7.86
C PHE A 66 -15.59 6.75 7.61
N SER A 67 -14.84 5.66 7.53
CA SER A 67 -13.41 5.68 7.19
C SER A 67 -13.15 4.83 5.95
N VAL A 68 -11.96 4.96 5.38
CA VAL A 68 -11.55 4.13 4.23
C VAL A 68 -10.30 3.37 4.62
N ARG A 69 -10.41 2.04 4.67
CA ARG A 69 -9.27 1.16 4.89
C ARG A 69 -8.57 0.90 3.56
N LYS A 70 -7.30 1.26 3.49
CA LYS A 70 -6.44 1.06 2.31
C LYS A 70 -5.49 -0.10 2.58
N THR A 71 -5.52 -1.13 1.74
CA THR A 71 -4.67 -2.32 1.86
C THR A 71 -3.89 -2.54 0.57
N ALA A 72 -2.63 -2.96 0.69
CA ALA A 72 -1.76 -3.28 -0.43
C ALA A 72 -0.91 -4.51 -0.09
N TYR A 73 -0.67 -5.38 -1.06
CA TYR A 73 0.07 -6.63 -0.86
C TYR A 73 1.21 -6.75 -1.87
N CYS A 74 2.30 -7.41 -1.47
CA CYS A 74 3.35 -7.78 -2.43
C CYS A 74 2.83 -8.88 -3.37
N ASP A 75 3.60 -9.15 -4.41
CA ASP A 75 3.36 -10.23 -5.38
C ASP A 75 3.12 -11.59 -4.69
N ILE A 76 3.94 -11.95 -3.70
CA ILE A 76 3.82 -13.21 -2.95
C ILE A 76 2.52 -13.30 -2.14
N HIS A 77 1.96 -12.16 -1.72
CA HIS A 77 0.79 -12.09 -0.84
C HIS A 77 -0.45 -11.51 -1.54
N THR A 78 -0.43 -11.43 -2.86
CA THR A 78 -1.60 -11.04 -3.63
C THR A 78 -2.68 -12.12 -3.46
N PRO A 79 -3.91 -11.77 -3.03
CA PRO A 79 -4.96 -12.75 -2.83
C PRO A 79 -5.27 -13.53 -4.13
N PRO A 80 -5.52 -14.85 -4.05
CA PRO A 80 -5.91 -15.65 -5.20
C PRO A 80 -7.15 -15.04 -5.89
N GLY A 81 -7.13 -14.95 -7.22
CA GLY A 81 -8.21 -14.35 -8.01
C GLY A 81 -8.26 -12.83 -8.04
N SER A 82 -7.36 -12.14 -7.33
CA SER A 82 -7.30 -10.67 -7.25
C SER A 82 -6.17 -10.05 -8.06
N ALA A 83 -5.31 -10.87 -8.68
CA ALA A 83 -4.30 -10.40 -9.62
C ALA A 83 -5.03 -9.75 -10.81
N ARG A 84 -5.03 -8.42 -10.85
CA ARG A 84 -5.46 -7.69 -12.05
C ARG A 84 -4.51 -8.11 -13.16
N ARG A 85 -5.06 -8.69 -14.24
CA ARG A 85 -4.37 -8.72 -15.53
C ARG A 85 -4.06 -7.26 -15.86
N LEU A 86 -2.78 -6.89 -15.83
CA LEU A 86 -2.36 -5.68 -16.52
C LEU A 86 -2.77 -5.85 -17.99
N PRO A 87 -3.32 -4.81 -18.67
CA PRO A 87 -3.28 -4.81 -20.11
C PRO A 87 -1.80 -4.97 -20.49
N ALA A 88 -1.50 -5.95 -21.35
CA ALA A 88 -0.17 -6.10 -21.92
C ALA A 88 0.28 -4.71 -22.40
N LEU A 89 1.49 -4.29 -22.03
CA LEU A 89 2.12 -3.17 -22.72
C LEU A 89 2.15 -3.55 -24.20
N SER A 90 1.30 -2.90 -25.00
CA SER A 90 1.31 -2.90 -26.45
C SER A 90 2.36 -1.93 -26.97
#